data_AF-A0A937L5X9-F1
#
_entry.id   AF-A0A937L5X9-F1
#
_cell.length_a   1.000
_cell.length_b   1.000
_cell.length_c   1.000
_cell.angle_alpha   90.00
_cell.angle_beta   90.00
_cell.angle_gamma   90.00
#
_symmetry.space_group_name_H-M   'P 1'
#
loop_
_entity.id
_entity.type
_entity.pdbx_description
1 polymer ?
#
loop_
_entity_poly.entity_id
_entity_poly.type
_entity_poly.pdbx_seq_one_letter_code
_entity_poly.pdbx_strand_id
1 'polypeptide(L)'
;MLLNQQPTLKEVIARITKKETTLFFNSPTAYLFLFTFAAVTLFVFFWGASFFARNISDVRPMFEWIPVLLIFLCSAITMKLWSEEHRQGTIEHIFTQAVPLWYFVLAKFFSCMILLSLALLMTLPLPISVAIVGNLDWGPVWSGYVATLFLGGAYISMGLLVSARTTNQIVS
;
A
#
# COMPACT_ATOMS: atom_id res chain seq x y z
N MET A 1 -20.77 34.08 -20.00
CA MET A 1 -19.40 34.05 -19.46
C MET A 1 -19.24 32.82 -18.55
N LEU A 2 -19.48 31.62 -19.08
CA LEU A 2 -19.45 30.34 -18.34
C LEU A 2 -18.71 29.29 -19.20
N LEU A 3 -17.53 29.66 -19.71
CA LEU A 3 -16.68 28.75 -20.46
C LEU A 3 -15.52 28.32 -19.59
N ASN A 4 -15.48 27.01 -19.34
CA ASN A 4 -14.25 26.24 -19.25
C ASN A 4 -13.44 26.32 -17.95
N GLN A 5 -14.00 25.77 -16.87
CA GLN A 5 -13.19 25.07 -15.87
C GLN A 5 -13.53 23.57 -15.95
N GLN A 6 -13.15 22.94 -17.05
CA GLN A 6 -12.92 21.48 -17.01
C GLN A 6 -11.81 21.28 -15.97
N PRO A 7 -12.06 20.57 -14.85
CA PRO A 7 -11.03 20.33 -13.85
C PRO A 7 -9.84 19.67 -14.54
N THR A 8 -8.64 20.14 -14.23
CA THR A 8 -7.45 19.60 -14.90
C THR A 8 -7.28 18.13 -14.52
N LEU A 9 -6.72 17.33 -15.44
CA LEU A 9 -6.46 15.90 -15.27
C LEU A 9 -5.96 15.53 -13.85
N LYS A 10 -4.98 16.31 -13.38
CA LYS A 10 -4.28 16.09 -12.12
C LYS A 10 -5.17 16.36 -10.91
N GLU A 11 -6.03 17.37 -10.98
CA GLU A 11 -6.94 17.74 -9.89
C GLU A 11 -8.02 16.68 -9.68
N VAL A 12 -8.55 16.10 -10.77
CA VAL A 12 -9.54 15.02 -10.69
C VAL A 12 -8.92 13.78 -10.03
N ILE A 13 -7.75 13.34 -10.51
CA ILE A 13 -7.05 12.17 -9.93
C ILE A 13 -6.72 12.43 -8.46
N ALA A 14 -6.11 13.57 -8.13
CA ALA A 14 -5.74 13.89 -6.75
C ALA A 14 -6.96 13.96 -5.82
N ARG A 15 -8.09 14.49 -6.30
CA ARG A 15 -9.34 14.55 -5.53
C ARG A 15 -9.90 13.16 -5.26
N ILE A 16 -9.92 12.28 -6.26
CA ILE A 16 -10.36 10.89 -6.10
C ILE A 16 -9.41 10.16 -5.16
N THR A 17 -8.09 10.23 -5.40
CA THR A 17 -7.08 9.61 -4.53
C THR A 17 -7.23 10.06 -3.07
N LYS A 18 -7.39 11.36 -2.81
CA LYS A 18 -7.61 11.89 -1.47
C LYS A 18 -8.89 11.33 -0.84
N LYS A 19 -9.99 11.30 -1.60
CA LYS A 19 -11.27 10.72 -1.13
C LYS A 19 -11.10 9.25 -0.76
N GLU A 20 -10.51 8.45 -1.64
CA GLU A 20 -10.27 7.01 -1.43
C GLU A 20 -9.35 6.76 -0.22
N THR A 21 -8.27 7.54 -0.09
CA THR A 21 -7.35 7.44 1.05
C THR A 21 -8.06 7.81 2.36
N THR A 22 -8.83 8.90 2.39
CA THR A 22 -9.62 9.29 3.58
C THR A 22 -10.69 8.25 3.91
N LEU A 23 -11.36 7.66 2.92
CA LEU A 23 -12.30 6.56 3.11
C LEU A 23 -11.63 5.34 3.75
N PHE A 24 -10.42 5.02 3.32
CA PHE A 24 -9.64 3.93 3.89
C PHE A 24 -9.36 4.18 5.39
N PHE A 25 -8.90 5.37 5.74
CA PHE A 25 -8.57 5.78 7.12
C PHE A 25 -9.79 6.07 8.00
N ASN A 26 -10.98 6.34 7.44
CA ASN A 26 -12.20 6.45 8.24
C ASN A 26 -12.65 5.11 8.81
N SER A 27 -12.21 4.00 8.22
CA SER A 27 -12.51 2.65 8.72
C SER A 27 -11.40 2.19 9.69
N PRO A 28 -11.74 1.82 10.95
CA PRO A 28 -10.77 1.33 11.95
C PRO A 28 -9.88 0.19 11.46
N THR A 29 -10.38 -0.60 10.50
CA THR A 29 -9.65 -1.72 9.88
C THR A 29 -8.35 -1.30 9.19
N ALA A 30 -8.24 -0.07 8.66
CA ALA A 30 -7.00 0.39 8.01
C ALA A 30 -5.84 0.43 8.98
N TYR A 31 -6.09 1.01 10.15
CA TYR A 31 -5.09 1.11 11.20
C TYR A 31 -4.69 -0.27 11.69
N LEU A 32 -5.64 -1.21 11.79
CA LEU A 32 -5.34 -2.60 12.14
C LEU A 32 -4.39 -3.24 11.12
N PHE A 33 -4.66 -3.15 9.82
CA PHE A 33 -3.75 -3.75 8.82
C PHE A 33 -2.35 -3.13 8.83
N LEU A 34 -2.24 -1.80 8.92
CA LEU A 34 -0.95 -1.11 8.98
C LEU A 34 -0.18 -1.48 10.25
N PHE A 35 -0.86 -1.47 11.39
CA PHE A 35 -0.26 -1.84 12.68
C PHE A 35 0.16 -3.31 12.71
N THR A 36 -0.70 -4.22 12.26
CA THR A 36 -0.38 -5.66 12.19
C THR A 36 0.78 -5.91 11.24
N PHE A 37 0.83 -5.27 10.08
CA PHE A 37 1.97 -5.40 9.16
C PHE A 37 3.28 -4.94 9.82
N ALA A 38 3.28 -3.77 10.46
CA ALA A 38 4.45 -3.25 11.17
C ALA A 38 4.86 -4.18 12.33
N ALA A 39 3.90 -4.62 13.16
CA ALA A 39 4.12 -5.50 14.29
C ALA A 39 4.67 -6.88 13.88
N VAL A 40 4.13 -7.47 12.81
CA VAL A 40 4.62 -8.75 12.27
C VAL A 40 6.03 -8.58 11.70
N THR A 41 6.31 -7.47 10.99
CA THR A 41 7.66 -7.19 10.48
C THR A 41 8.68 -7.06 11.62
N LEU A 42 8.33 -6.32 12.68
CA LEU A 42 9.12 -6.20 13.91
C LEU A 42 9.36 -7.59 14.54
N PHE A 43 8.29 -8.38 14.71
CA PHE A 43 8.36 -9.70 15.31
C PHE A 43 9.26 -10.67 14.53
N VAL A 44 9.09 -10.74 13.20
CA VAL A 44 9.91 -11.59 12.32
C VAL A 44 11.38 -11.15 12.36
N PHE A 45 11.64 -9.86 12.40
CA PHE A 45 13.01 -9.35 12.48
C PHE A 45 13.71 -9.73 13.78
N PHE A 46 13.08 -9.50 14.94
CA PHE A 46 13.67 -9.78 16.23
C PHE A 46 13.74 -11.29 16.54
N TRP A 47 12.65 -12.01 16.30
CA TRP A 47 12.50 -13.42 16.68
C TRP A 47 12.91 -14.36 15.55
N GLY A 48 12.34 -14.18 14.35
CA GLY A 48 12.55 -15.06 13.21
C GLY A 48 13.99 -15.04 12.71
N ALA A 49 14.61 -13.86 12.67
CA ALA A 49 15.99 -13.71 12.25
C ALA A 49 17.00 -13.85 13.41
N SER A 50 16.55 -13.99 14.66
CA SER A 50 17.42 -14.09 15.85
C SER A 50 18.53 -13.03 15.85
N PHE A 51 18.15 -11.76 15.66
CA PHE A 51 19.08 -10.64 15.48
C PHE A 51 20.18 -10.61 16.56
N PHE A 52 19.80 -10.83 17.83
CA PHE A 52 20.73 -10.84 18.95
C PHE A 52 21.73 -12.01 18.94
N ALA A 53 21.39 -13.15 18.32
CA ALA A 53 22.27 -14.32 18.27
C ALA A 53 23.36 -14.20 17.20
N ARG A 54 23.17 -13.34 16.19
CA ARG A 54 24.08 -13.22 15.05
C ARG A 54 25.28 -12.30 15.29
N ASN A 55 25.29 -11.50 16.36
CA ASN A 55 26.36 -10.54 16.70
C ASN A 55 26.79 -9.63 15.54
N ILE A 56 25.95 -9.45 14.52
CA ILE A 56 26.20 -8.66 13.31
C ILE A 56 25.00 -7.74 13.12
N SER A 57 25.27 -6.45 12.96
CA SER A 57 24.25 -5.43 12.69
C SER A 57 23.90 -5.40 11.20
N ASP A 58 22.99 -6.29 10.78
CA ASP A 58 22.53 -6.38 9.39
C ASP A 58 20.99 -6.33 9.27
N VAL A 59 20.52 -5.63 8.24
CA VAL A 59 19.09 -5.48 7.90
C VAL A 59 18.66 -6.36 6.72
N ARG A 60 19.59 -7.03 6.02
CA ARG A 60 19.29 -7.95 4.91
C ARG A 60 18.19 -8.98 5.24
N PRO A 61 18.17 -9.61 6.43
CA PRO A 61 17.14 -10.58 6.78
C PRO A 61 15.73 -9.96 6.83
N MET A 62 15.62 -8.66 7.14
CA MET A 62 14.35 -7.94 7.06
C MET A 62 13.84 -7.92 5.60
N PHE A 63 14.72 -7.56 4.67
CA PHE A 63 14.39 -7.42 3.25
C PHE A 63 14.13 -8.76 2.56
N GLU A 64 14.61 -9.88 3.10
CA GLU A 64 14.26 -11.23 2.63
C GLU A 64 12.80 -11.61 2.97
N TRP A 65 12.32 -11.19 4.14
CA TRP A 65 10.94 -11.49 4.59
C TRP A 65 9.90 -10.48 4.11
N ILE A 66 10.32 -9.23 3.88
CA ILE A 66 9.45 -8.16 3.39
C ILE A 66 8.62 -8.55 2.15
N PRO A 67 9.16 -9.20 1.09
CA PRO A 67 8.39 -9.62 -0.08
C PRO A 67 7.19 -10.49 0.25
N VAL A 68 7.36 -11.45 1.16
CA VAL A 68 6.27 -12.35 1.59
C VAL A 68 5.21 -11.56 2.35
N LEU A 69 5.61 -10.69 3.27
CA LEU A 69 4.70 -9.82 4.03
C LEU A 69 3.96 -8.84 3.11
N LEU A 70 4.63 -8.36 2.07
CA LEU A 70 4.09 -7.47 1.06
C LEU A 70 2.94 -8.10 0.28
N ILE A 71 2.99 -9.40 -0.02
CA ILE A 71 1.90 -10.11 -0.70
C ILE A 71 0.62 -10.03 0.15
N PHE A 72 0.73 -10.33 1.44
CA PHE A 72 -0.41 -10.23 2.37
C PHE A 72 -0.92 -8.80 2.49
N LEU A 73 -0.02 -7.82 2.63
CA LEU A 73 -0.38 -6.41 2.72
C LEU A 73 -1.10 -5.93 1.45
N CYS A 74 -0.55 -6.24 0.27
CA CYS A 74 -1.13 -5.82 -1.01
C CYS A 74 -2.49 -6.48 -1.24
N SER A 75 -2.64 -7.76 -0.91
CA SER A 75 -3.93 -8.46 -0.96
C SER A 75 -4.96 -7.81 -0.04
N ALA A 76 -4.60 -7.53 1.21
CA ALA A 76 -5.48 -6.89 2.17
C ALA A 76 -5.91 -5.47 1.74
N ILE A 77 -4.97 -4.66 1.24
CA ILE A 77 -5.27 -3.29 0.76
C ILE A 77 -6.21 -3.33 -0.44
N THR A 78 -5.91 -4.17 -1.44
CA THR A 78 -6.69 -4.24 -2.69
C THR A 78 -8.12 -4.76 -2.46
N MET A 79 -8.28 -5.81 -1.64
CA MET A 79 -9.60 -6.33 -1.28
C MET A 79 -10.45 -5.30 -0.52
N LYS A 80 -9.85 -4.58 0.43
CA LYS A 80 -10.59 -3.56 1.20
C LYS A 80 -11.05 -2.40 0.31
N LEU A 81 -10.19 -1.94 -0.60
CA LEU A 81 -10.53 -0.86 -1.52
C LEU A 81 -11.75 -1.22 -2.39
N TRP A 82 -11.87 -2.49 -2.79
CA TRP A 82 -13.00 -2.98 -3.57
C TRP A 82 -14.26 -3.20 -2.73
N SER A 83 -14.12 -3.73 -1.52
CA SER A 83 -15.22 -3.96 -0.58
C SER A 83 -15.90 -2.66 -0.15
N GLU A 84 -15.13 -1.61 0.11
CA GLU A 84 -15.68 -0.29 0.46
C GLU A 84 -16.45 0.35 -0.69
N GLU A 85 -16.02 0.10 -1.93
CA GLU A 85 -16.68 0.60 -3.14
C GLU A 85 -18.03 -0.10 -3.39
N HIS A 86 -18.10 -1.41 -3.12
CA HIS A 86 -19.36 -2.18 -3.15
C HIS A 86 -20.30 -1.73 -2.04
N ARG A 87 -19.79 -1.56 -0.82
CA ARG A 87 -20.58 -1.15 0.36
C ARG A 87 -21.20 0.23 0.20
N GLN A 88 -20.54 1.14 -0.51
CA GLN A 88 -21.01 2.51 -0.73
C GLN A 88 -21.88 2.67 -1.97
N GLY A 89 -22.15 1.61 -2.74
CA GLY A 89 -22.89 1.69 -4.01
C GLY A 89 -22.26 2.65 -5.03
N THR A 90 -20.98 2.99 -4.88
CA THR A 90 -20.33 4.05 -5.66
C THR A 90 -20.09 3.63 -7.11
N ILE A 91 -20.20 2.32 -7.42
CA ILE A 91 -20.13 1.79 -8.78
C ILE A 91 -21.21 2.46 -9.66
N GLU A 92 -22.43 2.65 -9.16
CA GLU A 92 -23.52 3.30 -9.90
C GLU A 92 -23.28 4.81 -10.11
N HIS A 93 -22.60 5.45 -9.16
CA HIS A 93 -22.22 6.87 -9.26
C HIS A 93 -21.03 7.10 -10.22
N ILE A 94 -20.12 6.14 -10.31
CA ILE A 94 -18.99 6.17 -11.26
C ILE A 94 -19.50 6.05 -12.70
N PHE A 95 -20.50 5.20 -12.95
CA PHE A 95 -21.10 5.03 -14.27
C PHE A 95 -21.93 6.22 -14.75
N THR A 96 -22.42 7.07 -13.84
CA THR A 96 -23.22 8.26 -14.16
C THR A 96 -22.38 9.53 -14.36
N GLN A 97 -21.10 9.51 -13.96
CA GLN A 97 -20.15 10.61 -14.24
C GLN A 97 -19.49 10.44 -15.60
N ALA A 98 -19.40 11.54 -16.36
CA ALA A 98 -18.70 11.61 -17.66
C ALA A 98 -17.16 11.62 -17.53
N VAL A 99 -16.60 10.77 -16.66
CA VAL A 99 -15.15 10.66 -16.43
C VAL A 99 -14.65 9.30 -16.93
N PRO A 100 -13.55 9.24 -17.72
CA PRO A 100 -13.05 7.97 -18.23
C PRO A 100 -12.58 7.01 -17.13
N LEU A 101 -12.82 5.72 -17.32
CA LEU A 101 -12.52 4.66 -16.33
C LEU A 101 -11.04 4.63 -15.91
N TRP A 102 -10.11 4.98 -16.82
CA TRP A 102 -8.67 4.96 -16.54
C TRP A 102 -8.24 5.95 -15.43
N TYR A 103 -9.01 7.02 -15.19
CA TYR A 103 -8.75 7.95 -14.09
C TYR A 103 -8.96 7.26 -12.74
N PHE A 104 -9.99 6.44 -12.63
CA PHE A 104 -10.27 5.68 -11.41
C PHE A 104 -9.19 4.64 -11.14
N VAL A 105 -8.72 3.94 -12.19
CA VAL A 105 -7.63 2.97 -12.05
C VAL A 105 -6.35 3.64 -11.54
N LEU A 106 -5.95 4.78 -12.12
CA LEU A 106 -4.79 5.53 -11.65
C LEU A 106 -4.98 6.05 -10.22
N ALA A 107 -6.14 6.62 -9.92
CA ALA A 107 -6.41 7.14 -8.58
C ALA A 107 -6.34 6.04 -7.50
N LYS A 108 -6.90 4.86 -7.77
CA LYS A 108 -6.82 3.68 -6.89
C LYS A 108 -5.40 3.19 -6.72
N PHE A 109 -4.63 3.12 -7.81
CA PHE A 109 -3.22 2.75 -7.73
C PHE A 109 -2.44 3.71 -6.82
N PHE A 110 -2.62 5.03 -6.99
CA PHE A 110 -1.96 6.02 -6.12
C PHE A 110 -2.42 5.94 -4.67
N SER A 111 -3.70 5.69 -4.40
CA SER A 111 -4.20 5.49 -3.03
C SER A 111 -3.55 4.28 -2.36
N CYS A 112 -3.45 3.15 -3.06
CA CYS A 112 -2.73 1.98 -2.57
C CYS A 112 -1.23 2.24 -2.36
N MET A 113 -0.59 2.98 -3.28
CA MET A 113 0.81 3.36 -3.16
C MET A 113 1.09 4.23 -1.93
N ILE A 114 0.19 5.17 -1.61
CA ILE A 114 0.28 6.00 -0.40
C ILE A 114 0.19 5.11 0.85
N LEU A 115 -0.74 4.16 0.89
CA LEU A 115 -0.89 3.23 2.01
C LEU A 115 0.34 2.33 2.18
N LEU A 116 0.88 1.81 1.08
CA LEU A 116 2.12 1.03 1.08
C LEU A 116 3.30 1.87 1.59
N SER A 117 3.42 3.10 1.11
CA SER A 117 4.48 4.03 1.55
C SER A 117 4.38 4.32 3.04
N LEU A 118 3.16 4.49 3.57
CA LEU A 118 2.94 4.67 5.00
C LEU A 118 3.27 3.40 5.80
N ALA A 119 2.93 2.22 5.28
CA ALA A 119 3.30 0.95 5.89
C ALA A 119 4.83 0.79 5.99
N LEU A 120 5.56 1.16 4.93
CA LEU A 120 7.03 1.17 4.93
C LEU A 120 7.60 2.24 5.85
N LEU A 121 6.97 3.41 5.95
CA LEU A 121 7.38 4.45 6.89
C LEU A 121 7.29 3.94 8.34
N MET A 122 6.25 3.16 8.66
CA MET A 122 6.11 2.54 9.97
C MET A 122 7.18 1.48 10.27
N THR A 123 7.90 0.95 9.26
CA THR A 123 9.02 0.02 9.49
C THR A 123 10.36 0.71 9.66
N LEU A 124 10.49 2.02 9.37
CA LEU A 124 11.73 2.79 9.56
C LEU A 124 12.31 2.78 11.00
N PRO A 125 11.53 2.64 12.08
CA PRO A 125 12.10 2.49 13.43
C PRO A 125 13.06 1.28 13.56
N LEU A 126 12.93 0.24 12.71
CA LEU A 126 13.80 -0.94 12.71
C LEU A 126 15.26 -0.61 12.34
N PRO A 127 15.58 -0.10 11.12
CA PRO A 127 16.95 0.24 10.77
C PRO A 127 17.53 1.32 11.69
N ILE A 128 16.71 2.23 12.20
CA ILE A 128 17.16 3.24 13.19
C ILE A 128 17.62 2.54 14.48
N SER A 129 16.85 1.57 14.98
CA SER A 129 17.21 0.81 16.19
C SER A 129 18.50 -0.01 15.97
N VAL A 130 18.67 -0.61 14.79
CA VAL A 130 19.89 -1.35 14.43
C VAL A 130 21.11 -0.43 14.32
N ALA A 131 20.94 0.78 13.77
CA ALA A 131 22.01 1.77 13.65
C ALA A 131 22.48 2.34 15.00
N ILE A 132 21.62 2.31 16.03
CA ILE A 132 22.01 2.71 17.39
C ILE A 132 22.85 1.60 18.06
N VAL A 133 22.52 0.32 17.79
CA VAL A 133 23.17 -0.83 18.44
C VAL A 133 24.50 -1.20 17.77
N GLY A 134 24.69 -0.92 16.48
CA GLY A 134 25.97 -1.15 15.82
C GLY A 134 26.16 -0.36 14.52
N ASN A 135 27.28 -0.60 13.86
CA ASN A 135 27.64 0.13 12.64
C ASN A 135 26.85 -0.40 11.44
N LEU A 136 25.69 0.22 11.17
CA LEU A 136 24.82 -0.16 10.07
C LEU A 136 25.26 0.52 8.77
N ASP A 137 25.42 -0.27 7.71
CA ASP A 137 25.58 0.24 6.35
C ASP A 137 24.23 0.75 5.82
N TRP A 138 24.16 2.05 5.57
CA TRP A 138 22.96 2.71 5.05
C TRP A 138 22.72 2.46 3.56
N GLY A 139 23.74 2.03 2.80
CA GLY A 139 23.59 1.74 1.37
C GLY A 139 22.51 0.68 1.10
N PRO A 140 22.63 -0.53 1.67
CA PRO A 140 21.62 -1.58 1.57
C PRO A 140 20.24 -1.17 2.08
N VAL A 141 20.17 -0.33 3.14
CA VAL A 141 18.91 0.16 3.72
C VAL A 141 18.13 0.95 2.66
N TRP A 142 18.75 1.99 2.09
CA TRP A 142 18.11 2.83 1.08
C TRP A 142 17.71 2.04 -0.16
N SER A 143 18.60 1.20 -0.69
CA SER A 143 18.29 0.36 -1.84
C SER A 143 17.16 -0.63 -1.54
N GLY A 144 17.12 -1.18 -0.33
CA GLY A 144 16.08 -2.12 0.10
C GLY A 144 14.71 -1.48 0.18
N TYR A 145 14.60 -0.27 0.72
CA TYR A 145 13.33 0.47 0.76
C TYR A 145 12.84 0.84 -0.64
N VAL A 146 13.73 1.32 -1.52
CA VAL A 146 13.36 1.63 -2.91
C VAL A 146 12.92 0.37 -3.65
N ALA A 147 13.67 -0.73 -3.54
CA ALA A 147 13.31 -2.00 -4.14
C ALA A 147 11.95 -2.50 -3.64
N THR A 148 11.70 -2.38 -2.34
CA THR A 148 10.44 -2.78 -1.70
C THR A 148 9.26 -1.93 -2.19
N LEU A 149 9.46 -0.63 -2.37
CA LEU A 149 8.44 0.29 -2.90
C LEU A 149 8.05 -0.10 -4.33
N PHE A 150 9.03 -0.37 -5.20
CA PHE A 150 8.77 -0.81 -6.58
C PHE A 150 8.13 -2.20 -6.63
N LEU A 151 8.59 -3.14 -5.80
CA LEU A 151 8.02 -4.49 -5.70
C LEU A 151 6.56 -4.44 -5.26
N GLY A 152 6.26 -3.67 -4.21
CA GLY A 152 4.89 -3.48 -3.74
C GLY A 152 4.01 -2.76 -4.76
N GLY A 153 4.57 -1.82 -5.52
CA GLY A 153 3.89 -1.23 -6.69
C GLY A 153 3.46 -2.30 -7.70
N ALA A 154 4.35 -3.23 -8.05
CA ALA A 154 4.02 -4.33 -8.96
C ALA A 154 2.94 -5.26 -8.39
N TYR A 155 2.99 -5.57 -7.09
CA TYR A 155 1.96 -6.39 -6.43
C TYR A 155 0.60 -5.70 -6.38
N ILE A 156 0.56 -4.40 -6.12
CA ILE A 156 -0.67 -3.59 -6.17
C ILE A 156 -1.24 -3.59 -7.58
N SER A 157 -0.41 -3.37 -8.61
CA SER A 157 -0.86 -3.42 -10.01
C SER A 157 -1.45 -4.78 -10.37
N MET A 158 -0.83 -5.88 -9.94
CA MET A 158 -1.37 -7.23 -10.13
C MET A 158 -2.69 -7.43 -9.39
N GLY A 159 -2.79 -7.02 -8.12
CA GLY A 159 -4.03 -7.14 -7.34
C GLY A 159 -5.19 -6.34 -7.94
N LEU A 160 -4.92 -5.12 -8.41
CA LEU A 160 -5.90 -4.30 -9.12
C LEU A 160 -6.32 -4.93 -10.46
N LEU A 161 -5.37 -5.49 -11.22
CA LEU A 161 -5.68 -6.20 -12.46
C LEU A 161 -6.58 -7.42 -12.21
N VAL A 162 -6.25 -8.23 -11.22
CA VAL A 162 -7.06 -9.40 -10.83
C VAL A 162 -8.46 -8.95 -10.41
N SER A 163 -8.57 -7.94 -9.56
CA SER A 163 -9.87 -7.40 -9.12
C SER A 163 -10.71 -6.85 -10.28
N ALA A 164 -10.07 -6.20 -11.26
CA ALA A 164 -10.75 -5.70 -12.46
C ALA A 164 -11.20 -6.82 -13.41
N ARG A 165 -10.58 -8.01 -13.35
CA ARG A 165 -11.00 -9.19 -14.13
C ARG A 165 -12.11 -9.99 -13.44
N THR A 166 -12.25 -9.88 -12.12
CA THR A 166 -13.29 -10.57 -11.33
C THR A 166 -14.65 -9.85 -11.37
N THR A 167 -14.99 -9.21 -12.49
CA THR A 167 -16.34 -8.65 -12.76
C THR A 167 -17.29 -9.75 -13.25
N ASN A 168 -17.37 -10.85 -12.53
CA ASN A 168 -18.39 -11.86 -12.79
C ASN A 168 -18.90 -12.47 -11.48
N GLN A 169 -19.73 -11.69 -10.78
CA GLN A 169 -20.74 -12.20 -9.84
C GLN A 169 -22.13 -12.19 -10.51
N ILE A 170 -22.20 -12.51 -11.81
CA ILE A 170 -23.44 -12.96 -12.46
C ILE A 170 -23.47 -14.49 -12.39
N VAL A 171 -23.45 -15.02 -11.16
CA VAL A 171 -23.77 -16.39 -10.71
C VAL A 171 -23.49 -16.38 -9.20
N SER A 172 -24.44 -16.29 -8.28
CA SER A 172 -25.90 -16.44 -8.26
C SER A 172 -26.49 -15.58 -7.15
#